data_AF-A0A1V6Z1K9-F1
#
_entry.id   AF-A0A1V6Z1K9-F1
#
_cell.length_a   1.000
_cell.length_b   1.000
_cell.length_c   1.000
_cell.angle_alpha   90.00
_cell.angle_beta   90.00
_cell.angle_gamma   90.00
#
_symmetry.space_group_name_H-M   'P 1'
#
loop_
_entity.id
_entity.type
_entity.pdbx_description
1 polymer ?
#
loop_
_entity_poly.entity_id
_entity_poly.type
_entity_poly.pdbx_seq_one_letter_code
_entity_poly.pdbx_strand_id
1 'polypeptide(L)'
;MALTQPTNPEFPCSLTISLPLPTNRLASCALRALEVDAELSPLVRRTLTLVAPAVEAPSEPQEKRQKQDPNESRTVLKITYAATTNRMLRVSVNGFMESLGVVLGVMAELDVDVLKAEMEG
;
A
#
# COMPACT_ATOMS: atom_id res chain seq x y z
N MET A 1 16.87 -7.65 17.79
CA MET A 1 16.30 -6.59 18.64
C MET A 1 14.97 -6.18 18.03
N ALA A 2 13.85 -6.50 18.66
CA ALA A 2 12.52 -6.18 18.14
C ALA A 2 12.22 -4.69 18.42
N LEU A 3 11.96 -3.92 17.37
CA LEU A 3 11.54 -2.52 17.48
C LEU A 3 10.14 -2.47 18.11
N THR A 4 10.07 -2.13 19.39
CA THR A 4 8.84 -1.87 20.13
C THR A 4 8.17 -0.64 19.54
N GLN A 5 7.18 -0.86 18.67
CA GLN A 5 6.25 0.18 18.24
C GLN A 5 5.46 0.70 19.44
N PRO A 6 5.03 1.98 19.46
CA PRO A 6 4.23 2.53 20.53
C PRO A 6 2.94 1.72 20.65
N THR A 7 2.85 0.90 21.70
CA THR A 7 1.68 0.10 22.01
C THR A 7 0.57 1.03 22.46
N ASN A 8 -0.36 1.34 21.55
CA ASN A 8 -1.62 1.96 21.94
C ASN A 8 -2.37 0.93 22.81
N PRO A 9 -2.65 1.22 24.09
CA PRO A 9 -3.27 0.25 25.00
C PRO A 9 -4.66 -0.21 24.52
N GLU A 10 -5.32 0.61 23.69
CA GLU A 10 -6.63 0.29 23.11
C GLU A 10 -6.52 -0.68 21.92
N PHE A 11 -5.38 -0.72 21.23
CA PHE A 11 -5.14 -1.59 20.05
C PHE A 11 -3.76 -2.28 20.16
N PRO A 12 -3.61 -3.29 21.03
CA PRO A 12 -2.33 -3.92 21.33
C PRO A 12 -1.76 -4.77 20.19
N CYS A 13 -2.58 -5.19 19.22
CA CYS A 13 -2.13 -6.02 18.10
C CYS A 13 -1.94 -5.17 16.84
N SER A 14 -0.72 -5.05 16.32
CA SER A 14 -0.44 -4.35 15.07
C SER A 14 0.12 -5.28 13.98
N LEU A 15 -0.17 -4.94 12.72
CA LEU A 15 0.40 -5.61 11.55
C LEU A 15 0.67 -4.55 10.47
N THR A 16 1.82 -4.66 9.80
CA THR A 16 2.12 -3.82 8.64
C THR A 16 2.38 -4.71 7.44
N ILE A 17 1.71 -4.41 6.34
CA ILE A 17 1.85 -5.12 5.06
C ILE A 17 2.38 -4.12 4.04
N SER A 18 3.42 -4.51 3.32
CA SER A 18 4.03 -3.69 2.27
C SER A 18 3.86 -4.42 0.94
N LEU A 19 3.15 -3.80 0.01
CA LEU A 19 2.87 -4.36 -1.31
C LEU A 19 3.54 -3.49 -2.38
N PRO A 20 4.67 -3.95 -2.97
CA PRO A 20 5.30 -3.24 -4.08
C PRO A 20 4.46 -3.41 -5.35
N LEU A 21 4.17 -2.30 -6.03
CA LEU A 21 3.46 -2.28 -7.32
C LEU A 21 4.38 -1.76 -8.43
N PRO A 22 4.15 -2.18 -9.70
CA PRO A 22 5.07 -1.86 -10.79
C PRO A 22 5.19 -0.35 -11.08
N THR A 23 4.09 0.40 -10.97
CA THR A 23 4.04 1.83 -11.27
C THR A 23 3.29 2.60 -10.19
N ASN A 24 3.58 3.90 -10.06
CA ASN A 24 2.84 4.77 -9.15
C ASN A 24 1.36 4.92 -9.54
N ARG A 25 1.04 4.86 -10.84
CA ARG A 25 -0.34 4.86 -11.33
C ARG A 25 -1.12 3.66 -10.78
N LEU A 26 -0.54 2.46 -10.84
CA LEU A 26 -1.16 1.26 -10.27
C LEU A 26 -1.24 1.37 -8.74
N ALA A 27 -0.21 1.88 -8.09
CA ALA A 27 -0.18 2.06 -6.65
C ALA A 27 -1.25 3.05 -6.14
N SER A 28 -1.41 4.17 -6.83
CA SER A 28 -2.46 5.18 -6.54
C SER A 28 -3.85 4.72 -6.93
N CYS A 29 -4.00 3.92 -7.99
CA CYS A 29 -5.26 3.29 -8.34
C CYS A 29 -5.68 2.28 -7.25
N ALA A 30 -4.77 1.42 -6.82
CA ALA A 30 -5.03 0.43 -5.78
C ALA A 30 -5.38 1.09 -4.46
N LEU A 31 -4.63 2.12 -4.04
CA LEU A 31 -4.94 2.89 -2.84
C LEU A 31 -6.37 3.46 -2.89
N ARG A 32 -6.73 4.16 -3.95
CA ARG A 32 -8.07 4.77 -4.09
C ARG A 32 -9.19 3.73 -4.14
N ALA A 33 -8.96 2.61 -4.83
CA ALA A 33 -9.93 1.52 -4.92
C ALA A 33 -10.13 0.79 -3.59
N LEU A 34 -9.10 0.73 -2.74
CA LEU A 34 -9.17 0.07 -1.43
C LEU A 34 -9.59 1.02 -0.30
N GLU A 35 -9.44 2.33 -0.46
CA GLU A 35 -9.84 3.34 0.53
C GLU A 35 -11.36 3.46 0.70
N VAL A 36 -12.14 3.14 -0.34
CA VAL A 36 -13.61 3.18 -0.25
C VAL A 36 -14.19 2.07 0.62
N ASP A 37 -13.42 1.00 0.81
CA ASP A 37 -13.76 -0.07 1.74
C ASP A 37 -13.37 0.40 3.16
N ALA A 38 -14.36 0.76 3.97
CA ALA A 38 -14.12 1.13 5.35
C ALA A 38 -14.15 -0.12 6.24
N GLU A 39 -13.30 -0.14 7.26
CA GLU A 39 -13.34 -1.18 8.26
C GLU A 39 -14.69 -1.15 9.00
N LEU A 40 -15.43 -2.26 8.97
CA LEU A 40 -16.77 -2.36 9.57
C LEU A 40 -16.73 -2.35 11.10
N SER A 41 -15.62 -2.78 11.71
CA SER A 41 -15.50 -2.89 13.16
C SER A 41 -14.74 -1.72 13.76
N PRO A 42 -15.25 -1.04 14.80
CA PRO A 42 -14.49 -0.03 15.53
C PRO A 42 -13.29 -0.62 16.30
N LEU A 43 -13.23 -1.95 16.41
CA LEU A 43 -12.18 -2.69 17.12
C LEU A 43 -10.93 -2.92 16.26
N VAL A 44 -10.94 -2.46 15.00
CA VAL A 44 -9.80 -2.46 14.08
C VAL A 44 -9.66 -1.09 13.45
N ARG A 45 -8.41 -0.64 13.30
CA ARG A 45 -8.05 0.56 12.58
C ARG A 45 -7.13 0.16 11.44
N ARG A 46 -7.50 0.57 10.23
CA ARG A 46 -6.73 0.36 9.00
C ARG A 46 -6.29 1.70 8.44
N THR A 47 -5.03 1.81 8.06
CA THR A 47 -4.49 2.98 7.38
C THR A 47 -3.69 2.54 6.17
N LEU A 48 -4.04 3.06 4.99
CA LEU A 48 -3.32 2.84 3.74
C LEU A 48 -2.49 4.07 3.42
N THR A 49 -1.26 3.86 3.00
CA THR A 49 -0.34 4.94 2.61
C THR A 49 0.54 4.49 1.45
N LEU A 50 0.87 5.41 0.57
CA LEU A 50 1.84 5.18 -0.49
C LEU A 50 3.21 5.67 -0.06
N VAL A 51 4.21 4.79 -0.15
CA VAL A 51 5.58 5.07 0.22
C VAL A 51 6.52 4.81 -0.95
N ALA A 52 7.66 5.50 -0.96
CA ALA A 52 8.74 5.19 -1.88
C ALA A 52 9.38 3.84 -1.50
N PRO A 53 9.88 3.07 -2.49
CA PRO A 53 10.59 1.84 -2.21
C PRO A 53 11.82 2.15 -1.35
N ALA A 54 11.96 1.43 -0.25
CA ALA A 54 13.12 1.50 0.62
C ALA A 54 14.30 0.79 -0.06
N VAL A 55 14.92 1.45 -1.03
CA VAL A 55 16.17 0.98 -1.61
C VAL A 55 17.29 1.36 -0.65
N GLU A 56 17.76 0.39 0.13
CA GLU A 56 19.16 0.38 0.59
C GLU A 56 20.03 0.18 -0.66
N ALA A 57 20.52 1.26 -1.27
CA ALA A 57 21.61 1.19 -2.24
C ALA A 57 22.54 2.39 -2.05
N PRO A 58 23.86 2.18 -2.23
CA PRO A 58 24.91 3.07 -1.74
C PRO A 58 24.93 4.38 -2.52
N SER A 59 25.40 5.41 -1.84
CA SER A 59 25.83 6.71 -2.35
C SER A 59 26.26 6.68 -3.83
N GLU A 60 25.42 7.22 -4.73
CA GLU A 60 25.88 7.71 -6.03
C GLU A 60 25.44 9.17 -6.22
N PRO A 61 26.26 9.99 -6.90
CA PRO A 61 26.34 11.43 -6.64
C PRO A 61 25.09 12.22 -7.03
N GLN A 62 24.79 13.19 -6.17
CA GLN A 62 23.70 14.16 -6.26
C GLN A 62 23.86 15.08 -7.48
N GLU A 63 23.46 14.67 -8.69
CA GLU A 63 23.42 15.64 -9.81
C GLU A 63 22.27 15.49 -10.82
N LYS A 64 21.31 14.58 -10.59
CA LYS A 64 20.09 14.47 -11.45
C LYS A 64 18.78 14.32 -10.70
N ARG A 65 18.60 15.01 -9.56
CA ARG A 65 17.38 14.91 -8.73
C ARG A 65 16.52 16.18 -8.76
N GLN A 66 16.37 16.82 -9.92
CA GLN A 66 15.65 18.10 -10.04
C GLN A 66 14.42 18.13 -10.95
N LYS A 67 13.97 16.99 -11.52
CA LYS A 67 12.69 16.89 -12.25
C LYS A 67 12.06 15.49 -12.16
N GLN A 68 11.82 15.00 -10.95
CA GLN A 68 10.91 13.87 -10.77
C GLN A 68 9.94 14.24 -9.66
N ASP A 69 8.65 14.30 -9.99
CA ASP A 69 7.62 14.61 -9.03
C ASP A 69 7.68 13.57 -7.89
N PRO A 70 7.70 13.99 -6.61
CA PRO A 70 7.81 13.09 -5.47
C PRO A 70 6.65 12.09 -5.36
N ASN A 71 5.59 12.28 -6.15
CA ASN A 71 4.48 11.35 -6.26
C ASN A 71 4.83 10.13 -7.13
N GLU A 72 5.56 10.30 -8.24
CA GLU A 72 5.88 9.19 -9.17
C GLU A 72 6.77 8.12 -8.55
N SER A 73 7.57 8.47 -7.53
CA SER A 73 8.45 7.52 -6.85
C SER A 73 7.73 6.63 -5.83
N ARG A 74 6.44 6.87 -5.52
CA ARG A 74 5.71 6.10 -4.51
C ARG A 74 5.07 4.85 -5.10
N THR A 75 5.82 3.75 -5.14
CA THR A 75 5.36 2.50 -5.75
C THR A 75 4.92 1.44 -4.73
N VAL A 76 5.13 1.68 -3.43
CA VAL A 76 4.80 0.70 -2.39
C VAL A 76 3.53 1.11 -1.66
N LEU A 77 2.51 0.25 -1.71
CA LEU A 77 1.30 0.40 -0.91
C LEU A 77 1.54 -0.21 0.47
N LYS A 78 1.58 0.63 1.49
CA LYS A 78 1.76 0.25 2.88
C LYS A 78 0.42 0.28 3.61
N ILE A 79 0.02 -0.86 4.17
CA ILE A 79 -1.19 -1.02 4.96
C ILE A 79 -0.80 -1.28 6.40
N THR A 80 -1.30 -0.46 7.32
CA THR A 80 -1.07 -0.60 8.76
C THR A 80 -2.38 -0.92 9.45
N TYR A 81 -2.40 -2.04 10.17
CA TYR A 81 -3.51 -2.48 11.00
C TYR A 81 -3.16 -2.31 12.47
N ALA A 82 -4.16 -1.91 13.25
CA ALA A 82 -4.15 -1.96 14.70
C ALA A 82 -5.49 -2.54 15.18
N ALA A 83 -5.47 -3.55 16.03
CA ALA A 83 -6.65 -4.28 16.48
C ALA A 83 -6.59 -4.56 17.98
N THR A 84 -7.76 -4.73 18.58
CA THR A 84 -7.91 -5.14 19.99
C THR A 84 -7.43 -6.57 20.25
N THR A 85 -7.60 -7.47 19.27
CA THR A 85 -7.22 -8.88 19.38
C THR A 85 -6.66 -9.42 18.06
N ASN A 86 -5.81 -10.44 18.15
CA ASN A 86 -5.32 -11.20 16.98
C ASN A 86 -6.46 -11.82 16.16
N ARG A 87 -7.56 -12.21 16.82
CA ARG A 87 -8.74 -12.74 16.12
C ARG A 87 -9.32 -11.69 15.18
N MET A 88 -9.49 -10.46 15.67
CA MET A 88 -10.07 -9.39 14.87
C MET A 88 -9.14 -8.95 13.75
N LEU A 89 -7.83 -8.88 14.02
CA LEU A 89 -6.81 -8.65 13.00
C LEU A 89 -6.91 -9.67 11.86
N ARG A 90 -7.05 -10.95 12.18
CA ARG A 90 -7.16 -12.01 11.16
C ARG A 90 -8.41 -11.88 10.30
N VAL A 91 -9.56 -11.57 10.92
CA VAL A 91 -10.83 -11.38 10.18
C VAL A 91 -10.74 -10.20 9.22
N SER A 92 -10.25 -9.06 9.70
CA SER A 92 -10.07 -7.85 8.89
C SER A 92 -9.07 -8.05 7.75
N VAL A 93 -7.91 -8.68 8.03
CA VAL A 93 -6.88 -8.93 7.01
C VAL A 93 -7.37 -9.91 5.93
N ASN A 94 -8.12 -10.96 6.30
CA ASN A 94 -8.66 -11.89 5.32
C ASN A 94 -9.62 -11.20 4.34
N GLY A 95 -10.58 -10.42 4.86
CA GLY A 95 -11.51 -9.67 4.01
C GLY A 95 -10.79 -8.64 3.13
N PHE A 96 -9.76 -7.97 3.66
CA PHE A 96 -8.94 -7.07 2.87
C PHE A 96 -8.19 -7.79 1.73
N MET A 97 -7.63 -8.98 1.99
CA MET A 97 -6.91 -9.74 0.95
C MET A 97 -7.82 -10.20 -0.18
N GLU A 98 -9.09 -10.49 0.11
CA GLU A 98 -10.10 -10.76 -0.91
C GLU A 98 -10.34 -9.54 -1.79
N SER A 99 -10.59 -8.37 -1.19
CA SER A 99 -10.75 -7.10 -1.91
C SER A 99 -9.51 -6.74 -2.73
N LEU A 100 -8.32 -6.92 -2.16
CA LEU A 100 -7.05 -6.69 -2.84
C LEU A 100 -6.88 -7.62 -4.04
N GLY A 101 -7.21 -8.89 -3.90
CA GLY A 101 -7.17 -9.87 -5.00
C GLY A 101 -8.06 -9.46 -6.17
N VAL A 102 -9.26 -8.95 -5.90
CA VAL A 102 -10.16 -8.42 -6.93
C VAL A 102 -9.55 -7.21 -7.62
N VAL A 103 -9.04 -6.24 -6.86
CA VAL A 103 -8.41 -5.03 -7.44
C VAL A 103 -7.23 -5.39 -8.32
N LEU A 104 -6.35 -6.29 -7.87
CA LEU A 104 -5.19 -6.73 -8.64
C LEU A 104 -5.57 -7.56 -9.86
N GLY A 105 -6.61 -8.40 -9.77
CA GLY A 105 -7.14 -9.15 -10.90
C GLY A 105 -7.71 -8.24 -11.97
N VAL A 106 -8.51 -7.24 -11.56
CA VAL A 106 -9.04 -6.21 -12.46
C VAL A 106 -7.90 -5.40 -13.09
N MET A 107 -6.87 -5.05 -12.33
CA MET A 107 -5.68 -4.40 -12.90
C MET A 107 -4.98 -5.30 -13.92
N ALA A 108 -4.79 -6.59 -13.63
CA ALA A 108 -4.15 -7.50 -14.57
C ALA A 108 -4.95 -7.69 -15.87
N GLU A 109 -6.27 -7.72 -15.78
CA GLU A 109 -7.17 -7.96 -16.93
C GLU A 109 -7.55 -6.70 -17.70
N LEU A 110 -7.59 -5.53 -17.06
CA LEU A 110 -8.00 -4.26 -17.69
C LEU A 110 -6.83 -3.33 -18.01
N ASP A 111 -5.63 -3.55 -17.46
CA ASP A 111 -4.43 -2.77 -17.80
C ASP A 111 -3.81 -3.25 -19.13
N VAL A 112 -4.67 -3.63 -20.09
CA VAL A 112 -4.31 -4.06 -21.45
C VAL A 112 -3.96 -2.85 -22.35
N ASP A 113 -4.32 -1.63 -21.93
CA ASP A 113 -4.27 -0.42 -22.78
C ASP A 113 -3.58 0.82 -22.17
N VAL A 114 -2.78 0.70 -21.11
CA VAL A 114 -1.79 1.76 -20.79
C VAL A 114 -0.70 1.83 -21.87
N LEU A 115 -0.42 0.73 -22.56
CA LEU A 115 0.60 0.68 -23.62
C LEU A 115 0.16 1.26 -24.97
N LYS A 116 -1.14 1.37 -25.28
CA LYS A 116 -1.56 1.96 -26.56
C LYS A 116 -1.62 3.49 -26.53
N ALA A 117 -1.98 4.08 -25.39
CA ALA A 117 -2.11 5.53 -25.27
C ALA A 117 -0.77 6.26 -25.06
N GLU A 118 0.28 5.61 -24.53
CA GLU A 118 1.64 6.18 -24.47
C GLU A 118 2.44 5.98 -25.79
N MET A 119 1.94 5.16 -26.73
CA MET A 119 2.58 4.91 -28.03
C MET A 119 2.06 5.83 -29.17
N GLU A 120 1.01 6.62 -28.95
CA GLU A 120 0.44 7.54 -29.94
C GLU A 120 0.41 9.03 -29.48
N GLY A 121 1.09 9.38 -28.39
CA GLY A 121 1.15 10.75 -27.83
C GLY A 121 2.55 11.34 -27.80
#